data_AF-A0A8T4IHK9-F1
#
_entry.id   AF-A0A8T4IHK9-F1
#
_cell.length_a   1.000
_cell.length_b   1.000
_cell.length_c   1.000
_cell.angle_alpha   90.00
_cell.angle_beta   90.00
_cell.angle_gamma   90.00
#
_symmetry.space_group_name_H-M   'P 1'
#
loop_
_entity.id
_entity.type
_entity.pdbx_description
1 polymer ?
#
loop_
_entity_poly.entity_id
_entity_poly.type
_entity_poly.pdbx_seq_one_letter_code
_entity_poly.pdbx_strand_id
1 'polypeptide(L)'
;MSDLLDALENQAFLTDALEEHFGRPRGWPLRIRAACAQLRSLHHLMGEADYAAFLDCVVRALDHQREPFAEFPSRPYSTCLAQALKERYGERVPETAEVAWHTVLGLCSLLGDEDFDRVMLAAACAKAGGEAREHALS
;
A
#
# COMPACT_ATOMS: atom_id res chain seq x y z
N MET A 1 7.45 -10.13 -20.99
CA MET A 1 8.33 -10.99 -20.16
C MET A 1 8.91 -10.22 -18.98
N SER A 2 9.14 -8.90 -19.12
CA SER A 2 9.45 -7.97 -18.01
C SER A 2 8.38 -8.00 -16.92
N ASP A 3 7.12 -7.73 -17.27
CA ASP A 3 6.03 -7.54 -16.30
C ASP A 3 5.79 -8.73 -15.34
N LEU A 4 6.11 -9.95 -15.77
CA LEU A 4 5.99 -11.14 -14.93
C LEU A 4 7.11 -11.23 -13.90
N LEU A 5 8.34 -10.86 -14.28
CA LEU A 5 9.47 -10.83 -13.36
C LEU A 5 9.27 -9.73 -12.32
N ASP A 6 8.86 -8.54 -12.76
CA ASP A 6 8.59 -7.39 -11.90
C ASP A 6 7.49 -7.73 -10.87
N ALA A 7 6.42 -8.42 -11.30
CA ALA A 7 5.37 -8.91 -10.40
C ALA A 7 5.86 -9.96 -9.38
N LEU A 8 6.74 -10.86 -9.79
CA LEU A 8 7.30 -11.88 -8.88
C LEU A 8 8.28 -11.27 -7.88
N GLU A 9 9.07 -10.28 -8.30
CA GLU A 9 9.99 -9.56 -7.44
C GLU A 9 9.24 -8.73 -6.40
N ASN A 10 8.26 -7.92 -6.82
CA ASN A 10 7.43 -7.16 -5.88
C ASN A 10 6.68 -8.10 -4.89
N GLN A 11 6.23 -9.26 -5.36
CA GLN A 11 5.65 -10.27 -4.47
C GLN A 11 6.65 -10.78 -3.43
N ALA A 12 7.91 -11.02 -3.80
CA ALA A 12 8.95 -11.46 -2.88
C ALA A 12 9.22 -10.36 -1.85
N PHE A 13 9.44 -9.11 -2.30
CA PHE A 13 9.68 -7.97 -1.40
C PHE A 13 8.51 -7.71 -0.45
N LEU A 14 7.26 -7.78 -0.92
CA LEU A 14 6.10 -7.63 -0.05
C LEU A 14 6.03 -8.75 0.99
N THR A 15 6.39 -9.96 0.61
CA THR A 15 6.40 -11.11 1.53
C THR A 15 7.48 -10.94 2.59
N ASP A 16 8.68 -10.54 2.18
CA ASP A 16 9.82 -10.31 3.08
C ASP A 16 9.51 -9.16 4.05
N ALA A 17 9.00 -8.03 3.55
CA ALA A 17 8.60 -6.90 4.38
C ALA A 17 7.50 -7.26 5.40
N LEU A 18 6.51 -8.07 4.99
CA LEU A 18 5.49 -8.55 5.92
C LEU A 18 6.05 -9.58 6.92
N GLU A 19 7.05 -10.37 6.53
CA GLU A 19 7.69 -11.34 7.43
C GLU A 19 8.41 -10.65 8.60
N GLU A 20 9.00 -9.47 8.38
CA GLU A 20 9.61 -8.67 9.44
C GLU A 20 8.61 -8.24 10.53
N HIS A 21 7.35 -8.00 10.16
CA HIS A 21 6.31 -7.55 11.09
C HIS A 21 5.46 -8.67 11.68
N PHE A 22 5.21 -9.75 10.92
CA PHE A 22 4.24 -10.79 11.26
C PHE A 22 4.86 -12.19 11.38
N GLY A 23 6.18 -12.31 11.22
CA GLY A 23 6.90 -13.59 11.21
C GLY A 23 6.65 -14.38 9.93
N ARG A 24 6.91 -15.70 9.96
CA ARG A 24 6.86 -16.52 8.74
C ARG A 24 5.45 -16.62 8.13
N PRO A 25 5.31 -16.62 6.78
CA PRO A 25 4.00 -16.68 6.11
C PRO A 25 3.06 -17.81 6.52
N ARG A 26 3.61 -18.98 6.90
CA ARG A 26 2.79 -20.12 7.38
C ARG A 26 2.06 -19.84 8.69
N GLY A 27 2.56 -18.89 9.50
CA GLY A 27 1.99 -18.50 10.78
C GLY A 27 1.07 -17.27 10.70
N TRP A 28 0.96 -16.63 9.53
CA TRP A 28 0.19 -15.39 9.42
C TRP A 28 -1.30 -15.62 9.72
N PRO A 29 -1.93 -14.70 10.48
CA PRO A 29 -3.39 -14.66 10.60
C PRO A 29 -4.06 -14.59 9.22
N LEU A 30 -5.25 -15.18 9.10
CA LEU A 30 -5.99 -15.22 7.83
C LEU A 30 -6.18 -13.83 7.22
N ARG A 31 -6.44 -12.81 8.06
CA ARG A 31 -6.60 -11.42 7.62
C ARG A 31 -5.34 -10.83 6.97
N ILE A 32 -4.15 -11.16 7.46
CA ILE A 32 -2.87 -10.71 6.89
C ILE A 32 -2.62 -11.40 5.54
N ARG A 33 -2.91 -12.71 5.46
CA ARG A 33 -2.83 -13.47 4.20
C ARG A 33 -3.78 -12.90 3.14
N ALA A 34 -5.00 -12.55 3.55
CA ALA A 34 -5.98 -11.92 2.68
C ALA A 34 -5.51 -10.53 2.21
N ALA A 35 -4.99 -9.70 3.12
CA ALA A 35 -4.44 -8.38 2.77
C ALA A 35 -3.27 -8.48 1.78
N CYS A 36 -2.33 -9.39 2.01
CA CYS A 36 -1.22 -9.65 1.08
C CYS A 36 -1.73 -10.06 -0.32
N ALA A 37 -2.73 -10.94 -0.40
CA ALA A 37 -3.33 -11.33 -1.68
C ALA A 37 -4.05 -10.17 -2.39
N GLN A 38 -4.75 -9.32 -1.65
CA GLN A 38 -5.42 -8.13 -2.19
C GLN A 38 -4.40 -7.12 -2.72
N LEU A 39 -3.32 -6.86 -1.98
CA LEU A 39 -2.25 -5.95 -2.43
C LEU A 39 -1.56 -6.44 -3.71
N ARG A 40 -1.31 -7.75 -3.84
CA ARG A 40 -0.80 -8.34 -5.09
C ARG A 40 -1.78 -8.17 -6.25
N SER A 41 -3.08 -8.32 -5.97
CA SER A 41 -4.12 -8.13 -7.00
C SER A 41 -4.18 -6.67 -7.46
N LEU A 42 -4.03 -5.71 -6.54
CA LEU A 42 -3.95 -4.29 -6.88
C LEU A 42 -2.71 -3.96 -7.69
N HIS A 43 -1.54 -4.51 -7.32
CA HIS A 43 -0.32 -4.33 -8.10
C HIS A 43 -0.50 -4.81 -9.54
N HIS A 44 -1.06 -6.01 -9.73
CA HIS A 44 -1.32 -6.54 -11.06
C HIS A 44 -2.35 -5.71 -11.85
N LEU A 45 -3.40 -5.21 -11.18
CA LEU A 45 -4.45 -4.41 -11.79
C LEU A 45 -3.95 -3.04 -12.26
N MET A 46 -3.13 -2.38 -11.44
CA MET A 46 -2.67 -1.01 -11.69
C MET A 46 -1.40 -0.98 -12.55
N GLY A 47 -0.57 -2.01 -12.48
CA GLY A 47 0.80 -1.98 -12.98
C GLY A 47 1.74 -1.26 -12.01
N GLU A 48 3.04 -1.45 -12.21
CA GLU A 48 4.10 -1.02 -11.28
C GLU A 48 4.03 0.48 -10.94
N ALA A 49 4.08 1.34 -11.97
CA ALA A 49 4.17 2.78 -11.78
C ALA A 49 2.93 3.38 -11.08
N ASP A 50 1.73 2.94 -11.47
CA ASP A 50 0.49 3.45 -10.88
C ASP A 50 0.26 2.87 -9.48
N TYR A 51 0.64 1.61 -9.24
CA TYR A 51 0.60 1.01 -7.91
C TYR A 51 1.55 1.72 -6.95
N ALA A 52 2.78 2.00 -7.38
CA ALA A 52 3.76 2.75 -6.61
C ALA A 52 3.26 4.16 -6.27
N ALA A 53 2.72 4.89 -7.25
CA ALA A 53 2.14 6.21 -7.04
C ALA A 53 0.93 6.18 -6.08
N PHE A 54 0.14 5.11 -6.14
CA PHE A 54 -0.98 4.90 -5.22
C PHE A 54 -0.51 4.62 -3.79
N LEU A 55 0.52 3.77 -3.60
CA LEU A 55 1.10 3.52 -2.28
C LEU A 55 1.70 4.78 -1.65
N ASP A 56 2.30 5.67 -2.46
CA ASP A 56 2.77 6.97 -1.96
C ASP A 56 1.60 7.81 -1.41
N CYS A 57 0.43 7.78 -2.07
CA CYS A 57 -0.78 8.45 -1.58
C CYS A 57 -1.29 7.81 -0.27
N VAL A 58 -1.22 6.49 -0.15
CA VAL A 58 -1.59 5.74 1.06
C VAL A 58 -0.70 6.11 2.24
N VAL A 59 0.62 6.15 2.05
CA VAL A 59 1.57 6.53 3.11
C VAL A 59 1.36 7.98 3.54
N ARG A 60 1.22 8.91 2.59
CA ARG A 60 0.92 10.31 2.91
C ARG A 60 -0.37 10.47 3.71
N ALA A 61 -1.39 9.66 3.41
CA ALA A 61 -2.64 9.66 4.16
C ALA A 61 -2.47 9.17 5.60
N LEU A 62 -1.64 8.14 5.82
CA LEU A 62 -1.28 7.65 7.16
C LEU A 62 -0.52 8.72 7.95
N ASP A 63 0.45 9.38 7.33
CA ASP A 63 1.23 10.42 7.98
C ASP A 63 0.35 11.61 8.41
N HIS A 64 -0.52 12.09 7.51
CA HIS A 64 -1.47 13.17 7.83
C HIS A 64 -2.51 12.78 8.88
N GLN A 65 -2.92 11.51 8.96
CA GLN A 65 -3.81 11.04 10.02
C GLN A 65 -3.13 11.10 11.40
N ARG A 66 -1.82 10.86 11.45
CA ARG A 66 -1.01 10.83 12.68
C ARG A 66 -0.55 12.22 13.13
N GLU A 67 -0.62 13.23 12.28
CA GLU A 67 -0.27 14.60 12.64
C GLU A 67 -1.14 15.09 13.81
N PRO A 68 -0.53 15.46 14.95
CA PRO A 68 -1.27 15.98 16.09
C PRO A 68 -1.76 17.39 15.76
N PHE A 69 -3.03 17.50 15.34
CA PHE A 69 -3.68 18.80 15.23
C PHE A 69 -4.04 19.31 16.63
N ALA A 70 -3.45 20.44 17.02
CA ALA A 70 -3.56 21.00 18.37
C ALA A 70 -4.99 21.29 18.83
N GLU A 71 -5.96 21.37 17.92
CA GLU A 71 -7.33 21.83 18.23
C GLU A 71 -8.45 20.94 17.63
N PHE A 72 -8.12 19.89 16.87
CA PHE A 72 -9.13 19.07 16.18
C PHE A 72 -8.82 17.58 16.28
N PRO A 73 -9.87 16.72 16.35
CA PRO A 73 -9.67 15.28 16.22
C PRO A 73 -8.97 14.96 14.90
N SER A 74 -8.07 13.97 14.93
CA SER A 74 -7.37 13.44 13.75
C SER A 74 -8.37 13.17 12.62
N ARG A 75 -8.07 13.69 11.42
CA ARG A 75 -8.94 13.50 10.25
C ARG A 75 -9.06 11.99 9.95
N PRO A 76 -10.25 11.49 9.57
CA PRO A 76 -10.40 10.09 9.17
C PRO A 76 -9.45 9.73 8.03
N TYR A 77 -8.84 8.54 8.09
CA TYR A 77 -7.93 8.03 7.07
C TYR A 77 -8.50 8.16 5.64
N SER A 78 -9.77 7.81 5.46
CA SER A 78 -10.46 7.89 4.17
C SER A 78 -10.46 9.30 3.57
N THR A 79 -10.61 10.33 4.40
CA THR A 79 -10.55 11.74 3.99
C THR A 79 -9.13 12.12 3.59
N CYS A 80 -8.12 11.70 4.36
CA CYS A 80 -6.71 11.96 4.04
C CYS A 80 -6.31 11.28 2.72
N LEU A 81 -6.76 10.05 2.48
CA LEU A 81 -6.49 9.33 1.23
C LEU A 81 -7.20 9.97 0.04
N ALA A 82 -8.48 10.34 0.18
CA ALA A 82 -9.20 11.06 -0.87
C ALA A 82 -8.48 12.36 -1.26
N GLN A 83 -7.97 13.11 -0.28
CA GLN A 83 -7.19 14.32 -0.51
C GLN A 83 -5.88 14.01 -1.24
N ALA A 84 -5.12 13.01 -0.79
CA ALA A 84 -3.85 12.63 -1.43
C ALA A 84 -4.04 12.20 -2.89
N LEU A 85 -5.09 11.41 -3.18
CA LEU A 85 -5.45 11.01 -4.54
C LEU A 85 -5.83 12.22 -5.41
N LYS A 86 -6.63 13.14 -4.87
CA LYS A 86 -7.01 14.38 -5.58
C LYS A 86 -5.80 15.25 -5.90
N GLU A 87 -4.85 15.38 -4.98
CA GLU A 87 -3.61 16.13 -5.20
C GLU A 87 -2.73 15.48 -6.28
N ARG A 88 -2.70 14.15 -6.34
CA ARG A 88 -1.87 13.39 -7.30
C ARG A 88 -2.45 13.37 -8.71
N TYR A 89 -3.77 13.15 -8.83
CA TYR A 89 -4.45 12.89 -10.10
C TYR A 89 -5.33 14.07 -10.57
N GLY A 90 -5.53 15.08 -9.74
CA GLY A 90 -6.43 16.20 -10.03
C GLY A 90 -7.90 15.84 -9.82
N GLU A 91 -8.78 16.50 -10.58
CA GLU A 91 -10.24 16.31 -10.45
C GLU A 91 -10.75 14.97 -11.00
N ARG A 92 -9.93 14.24 -11.77
CA ARG A 92 -10.32 12.97 -12.37
C ARG A 92 -9.34 11.87 -11.96
N VAL A 93 -9.69 11.18 -10.89
CA VAL A 93 -8.96 10.00 -10.41
C VAL A 93 -9.13 8.86 -11.43
N PRO A 94 -8.06 8.13 -11.80
CA PRO A 94 -8.17 6.96 -12.65
C PRO A 94 -9.06 5.88 -12.00
N GLU A 95 -9.85 5.18 -12.81
CA GLU A 95 -10.76 4.11 -12.35
C GLU A 95 -10.02 3.03 -11.53
N THR A 96 -8.81 2.66 -11.96
CA THR A 96 -7.96 1.69 -11.23
C THR A 96 -7.58 2.18 -9.83
N ALA A 97 -7.30 3.48 -9.67
CA ALA A 97 -6.99 4.07 -8.38
C ALA A 97 -8.24 4.20 -7.49
N GLU A 98 -9.44 4.40 -8.06
CA GLU A 98 -10.71 4.35 -7.32
C GLU A 98 -10.99 2.94 -6.77
N VAL A 99 -10.78 1.91 -7.60
CA VAL A 99 -10.90 0.50 -7.17
C VAL A 99 -9.88 0.18 -6.07
N ALA A 100 -8.64 0.64 -6.23
CA ALA A 100 -7.60 0.46 -5.21
C ALA A 100 -7.96 1.16 -3.90
N TRP A 101 -8.50 2.38 -3.96
CA TRP A 101 -8.99 3.10 -2.79
C TRP A 101 -10.05 2.30 -2.03
N HIS A 102 -11.09 1.83 -2.71
CA HIS A 102 -12.15 1.02 -2.06
C HIS A 102 -11.60 -0.28 -1.46
N THR A 103 -10.65 -0.92 -2.15
CA THR A 103 -9.98 -2.14 -1.66
C THR A 103 -9.21 -1.85 -0.38
N VAL A 104 -8.43 -0.76 -0.34
CA VAL A 104 -7.67 -0.33 0.85
C VAL A 104 -8.58 0.03 2.01
N LEU A 105 -9.72 0.70 1.77
CA LEU A 105 -10.71 0.94 2.82
C LEU A 105 -11.29 -0.37 3.38
N GLY A 106 -11.52 -1.36 2.52
CA GLY A 106 -11.89 -2.71 2.95
C GLY A 106 -10.82 -3.36 3.83
N LEU A 107 -9.54 -3.18 3.48
CA LEU A 107 -8.41 -3.67 4.29
C LEU A 107 -8.32 -2.96 5.64
N CYS A 108 -8.57 -1.65 5.69
CA CYS A 108 -8.61 -0.87 6.93
C CYS A 108 -9.63 -1.47 7.91
N SER A 109 -10.85 -1.76 7.43
CA SER A 109 -11.89 -2.40 8.24
C SER A 109 -11.56 -3.84 8.64
N LEU A 110 -10.88 -4.61 7.77
CA LEU A 110 -10.53 -6.01 8.02
C LEU A 110 -9.40 -6.17 9.06
N LEU A 111 -8.41 -5.29 9.02
CA LEU A 111 -7.17 -5.42 9.78
C LEU A 111 -7.25 -4.72 11.14
N GLY A 112 -8.01 -3.63 11.25
CA GLY A 112 -7.90 -2.70 12.37
C GLY A 112 -6.63 -1.83 12.25
N ASP A 113 -6.60 -0.72 12.98
CA ASP A 113 -5.64 0.37 12.76
C ASP A 113 -4.17 -0.08 12.77
N GLU A 114 -3.74 -0.83 13.79
CA GLU A 114 -2.32 -1.21 13.94
C GLU A 114 -1.84 -2.19 12.85
N ASP A 115 -2.62 -3.23 12.57
CA ASP A 115 -2.28 -4.20 11.52
C ASP A 115 -2.37 -3.56 10.13
N PHE A 116 -3.35 -2.66 9.91
CA PHE A 116 -3.51 -1.93 8.66
C PHE A 116 -2.28 -1.08 8.35
N ASP A 117 -1.85 -0.24 9.29
CA ASP A 117 -0.70 0.63 9.16
C ASP A 117 0.56 -0.16 8.82
N ARG A 118 0.82 -1.24 9.55
CA ARG A 118 1.99 -2.10 9.32
C ARG A 118 1.97 -2.74 7.94
N VAL A 119 0.81 -3.23 7.49
CA VAL A 119 0.69 -3.85 6.16
C VAL A 119 0.88 -2.83 5.05
N MET A 120 0.31 -1.62 5.17
CA MET A 120 0.47 -0.58 4.14
C MET A 120 1.91 -0.05 4.08
N LEU A 121 2.56 0.14 5.24
CA LEU A 121 3.97 0.53 5.31
C LEU A 121 4.89 -0.55 4.73
N ALA A 122 4.64 -1.83 5.04
CA ALA A 122 5.39 -2.94 4.45
C ALA A 122 5.27 -2.97 2.91
N ALA A 123 4.08 -2.71 2.37
CA ALA A 123 3.89 -2.61 0.93
C ALA A 123 4.66 -1.44 0.30
N ALA A 124 4.69 -0.28 0.96
CA ALA A 124 5.48 0.87 0.51
C ALA A 124 6.99 0.62 0.61
N CYS A 125 7.46 -0.09 1.64
CA CYS A 125 8.87 -0.48 1.76
C CYS A 125 9.27 -1.49 0.68
N ALA A 126 8.39 -2.44 0.35
CA ALA A 126 8.64 -3.42 -0.69
C ALA A 126 8.89 -2.76 -2.06
N LYS A 127 8.12 -1.72 -2.39
CA LYS A 127 8.39 -0.84 -3.55
C LYS A 127 9.81 -0.27 -3.49
N ALA A 128 10.16 0.43 -2.40
CA ALA A 128 11.45 1.11 -2.28
C ALA A 128 12.66 0.15 -2.34
N GLY A 129 12.50 -1.07 -1.83
CA GLY A 129 13.51 -2.13 -1.91
C GLY A 129 13.75 -2.64 -3.33
N GLY A 130 12.72 -2.66 -4.17
CA GLY A 130 12.83 -2.94 -5.61
C GLY A 130 13.61 -1.85 -6.35
N GLU A 131 13.21 -0.58 -6.17
CA GLU A 131 13.84 0.57 -6.83
C GLU A 131 15.34 0.68 -6.54
N ALA A 132 15.75 0.43 -5.28
CA ALA A 132 17.17 0.49 -4.88
C ALA A 132 18.05 -0.57 -5.58
N ARG A 133 17.47 -1.71 -5.97
CA ARG A 133 18.18 -2.81 -6.64
C ARG A 133 18.29 -2.62 -8.14
N GLU A 134 17.26 -2.11 -8.80
CA GLU A 134 17.32 -1.77 -10.22
C GLU A 134 18.42 -0.74 -10.51
N HIS A 135 18.54 0.27 -9.64
CA HIS A 135 19.60 1.28 -9.72
C HIS A 135 21.01 0.72 -9.46
N ALA A 136 21.15 -0.38 -8.73
CA ALA A 136 22.44 -1.02 -8.47
C ALA A 136 22.89 -1.95 -9.62
N LEU A 137 21.98 -2.30 -10.54
CA LEU A 137 22.22 -3.23 -11.66
C LEU A 137 22.28 -2.54 -13.03
N SER A 138 22.03 -1.23 -13.08
CA SER A 138 22.10 -0.38 -14.29
C SER A 138 23.43 0.38 -14.37
#